data_AF-A0A497I7X9-F1
#
_entry.id   AF-A0A497I7X9-F1
#
_cell.length_a   1.000
_cell.length_b   1.000
_cell.length_c   1.000
_cell.angle_alpha   90.00
_cell.angle_beta   90.00
_cell.angle_gamma   90.00
#
_symmetry.space_group_name_H-M   'P 1'
#
loop_
_entity.id
_entity.type
_entity.pdbx_description
1 polymer ?
#
loop_
_entity_poly.entity_id
_entity_poly.type
_entity_poly.pdbx_seq_one_letter_code
_entity_poly.pdbx_strand_id
1 'polypeptide(L)'
;MGLYFPGKAIDEHEMLEKYLGIPFEEQELNVTYSCELLEPSERLWLWTNLRTGKTVITGDEGNGWCIPLIVADSREEAIRKYIKNPPKARYHDLFEALEHLAMGVKNSG
;
A
#
# COMPACT_ATOMS: atom_id res chain seq x y z
N MET A 1 12.45 -8.54 8.79
CA MET A 1 11.06 -8.23 9.19
C MET A 1 10.44 -7.28 8.19
N GLY A 2 9.70 -7.81 7.22
CA GLY A 2 8.94 -7.01 6.26
C GLY A 2 7.55 -6.69 6.79
N LEU A 3 7.16 -5.42 6.72
CA LEU A 3 5.75 -5.02 6.78
C LEU A 3 5.08 -5.44 5.46
N TYR A 4 3.94 -6.11 5.55
CA TYR A 4 3.14 -6.49 4.39
C TYR A 4 1.67 -6.12 4.61
N PHE A 5 0.94 -5.81 3.55
CA PHE A 5 -0.51 -5.70 3.62
C PHE A 5 -1.16 -6.99 3.14
N PRO A 6 -2.28 -7.42 3.71
CA PRO A 6 -3.05 -8.51 3.14
C PRO A 6 -3.67 -8.05 1.81
N GLY A 7 -3.26 -8.66 0.70
CA GLY A 7 -3.82 -8.35 -0.61
C GLY A 7 -3.01 -8.98 -1.74
N LYS A 8 -3.46 -8.77 -2.97
CA LYS A 8 -2.72 -9.18 -4.17
C LYS A 8 -1.82 -8.02 -4.59
N ALA A 9 -0.51 -8.25 -4.56
CA ALA A 9 0.45 -7.33 -5.13
C ALA A 9 0.21 -7.16 -6.63
N ILE A 10 0.38 -5.93 -7.09
CA ILE A 10 0.22 -5.52 -8.48
C ILE A 10 1.39 -4.60 -8.84
N ASP A 11 1.82 -4.67 -10.10
CA ASP A 11 2.80 -3.75 -10.65
C ASP A 11 2.24 -2.31 -10.65
N GLU A 12 3.08 -1.31 -10.38
CA GLU A 12 2.67 0.10 -10.33
C GLU A 12 2.00 0.57 -11.62
N HIS A 13 2.47 0.13 -12.79
CA HIS A 13 1.87 0.51 -14.06
C HIS A 13 0.48 -0.10 -14.23
N GLU A 14 0.30 -1.37 -13.86
CA GLU A 14 -1.02 -2.02 -13.87
C GLU A 14 -1.95 -1.36 -12.84
N MET A 15 -1.43 -0.87 -11.70
CA MET A 15 -2.21 -0.12 -10.72
C MET A 15 -2.74 1.19 -11.30
N LEU A 16 -1.86 1.98 -11.93
CA LEU A 16 -2.20 3.24 -12.57
C LEU A 16 -3.23 3.04 -13.70
N GLU A 17 -3.06 2.01 -14.52
CA GLU A 17 -4.00 1.73 -15.61
C GLU A 17 -5.34 1.23 -15.09
N LYS A 18 -5.33 0.18 -14.27
CA LYS A 18 -6.55 -0.51 -13.83
C LYS A 18 -7.37 0.29 -12.82
N TYR A 19 -6.70 0.95 -11.87
CA TYR A 19 -7.39 1.63 -10.78
C TYR A 19 -7.47 3.14 -11.00
N LEU A 20 -6.46 3.78 -11.57
CA LEU A 20 -6.53 5.22 -11.87
C LEU A 20 -7.00 5.53 -13.29
N GLY A 21 -7.10 4.54 -14.18
CA GLY A 21 -7.58 4.76 -15.55
C GLY A 21 -6.60 5.57 -16.40
N ILE A 22 -5.28 5.41 -16.16
CA ILE A 22 -4.22 6.11 -16.89
C ILE A 22 -3.54 5.11 -17.82
N PRO A 23 -3.72 5.22 -19.16
CA PRO A 23 -3.08 4.36 -20.13
C PRO A 23 -1.56 4.33 -19.93
N PHE A 24 -0.92 3.18 -20.16
CA PHE A 24 0.51 2.98 -19.91
C PHE A 24 1.39 4.08 -20.53
N GLU A 25 1.13 4.42 -21.79
CA GLU A 25 1.81 5.48 -22.55
C GLU A 25 1.58 6.92 -22.02
N GLU A 26 0.58 7.14 -21.17
CA GLU A 26 0.27 8.43 -20.53
C GLU A 26 0.76 8.53 -19.08
N GLN A 27 1.43 7.51 -18.54
CA GLN A 27 1.80 7.49 -17.12
C GLN A 27 3.04 8.34 -16.84
N GLU A 28 2.82 9.54 -16.28
CA GLU A 28 3.88 10.48 -15.95
C GLU A 28 3.63 11.11 -14.57
N LEU A 29 4.55 10.86 -13.63
CA LEU A 29 4.46 11.34 -12.26
C LEU A 29 4.49 12.88 -12.23
N ASN A 30 3.59 13.45 -11.44
CA ASN A 30 3.32 14.88 -11.31
C ASN A 30 2.80 15.57 -12.59
N VAL A 31 2.46 14.80 -13.63
CA VAL A 31 1.84 15.31 -14.86
C VAL A 31 0.45 14.70 -15.02
N THR A 32 0.33 13.37 -15.05
CA THR A 32 -0.97 12.69 -15.16
C THR A 32 -1.46 12.09 -13.85
N TYR A 33 -0.55 11.82 -12.91
CA TYR A 33 -0.89 11.42 -11.55
C TYR A 33 0.05 12.03 -10.51
N SER A 34 -0.39 12.14 -9.26
CA SER A 34 0.49 12.34 -8.10
C SER A 34 0.61 11.05 -7.29
N CYS A 35 1.75 10.90 -6.61
CA CYS A 35 1.97 9.85 -5.63
C CYS A 35 2.59 10.49 -4.39
N GLU A 36 1.88 10.43 -3.27
CA GLU A 36 2.27 11.09 -2.01
C GLU A 36 2.32 10.07 -0.88
N LEU A 37 3.29 10.21 0.01
CA LEU A 37 3.35 9.39 1.21
C LEU A 37 2.23 9.82 2.17
N LEU A 38 1.33 8.90 2.51
CA LEU A 38 0.22 9.14 3.42
C LEU A 38 0.63 8.90 4.87
N GLU A 39 1.25 7.75 5.14
CA GLU A 39 1.70 7.36 6.47
C GLU A 39 3.06 6.66 6.40
N PRO A 40 4.16 7.37 6.74
CA PRO A 40 5.52 6.85 6.60
C PRO A 40 5.78 5.54 7.38
N SER A 41 5.21 5.42 8.58
CA SER A 41 5.38 4.25 9.46
C SER A 41 4.73 2.98 8.90
N GLU A 42 3.69 3.13 8.08
CA GLU A 42 2.95 2.02 7.51
C GLU A 42 3.24 1.83 6.01
N ARG A 43 4.11 2.65 5.41
CA ARG A 43 4.42 2.65 3.98
C ARG A 43 3.15 2.76 3.11
N LEU A 44 2.23 3.62 3.54
CA LEU A 44 1.00 3.91 2.81
C LEU A 44 1.22 5.06 1.85
N TRP A 45 0.78 4.87 0.61
CA TRP A 45 0.91 5.85 -0.46
C TRP A 45 -0.47 6.22 -1.00
N LEU A 46 -0.62 7.47 -1.39
CA LEU A 46 -1.83 8.06 -1.94
C LEU A 46 -1.56 8.44 -3.39
N TRP A 47 -2.17 7.71 -4.31
CA TRP A 47 -2.05 7.91 -5.74
C TRP A 47 -3.30 8.60 -6.27
N THR A 48 -3.15 9.69 -7.00
CA THR A 48 -4.29 10.45 -7.53
C THR A 48 -4.12 10.73 -9.01
N ASN A 49 -5.11 10.38 -9.82
CA ASN A 49 -5.20 10.82 -11.20
C ASN A 49 -5.50 12.33 -11.22
N LEU A 50 -4.58 13.14 -11.74
CA LEU A 50 -4.71 14.60 -11.72
C LEU A 50 -5.80 15.12 -12.67
N ARG A 51 -6.20 14.33 -13.67
CA ARG A 51 -7.26 14.67 -14.63
C ARG A 51 -8.65 14.35 -14.08
N THR A 52 -8.82 13.23 -13.39
CA THR A 52 -10.15 12.74 -12.96
C THR A 52 -10.43 12.91 -11.47
N GLY A 53 -9.39 13.14 -10.65
CA GLY A 53 -9.49 13.16 -9.20
C GLY A 53 -9.58 11.77 -8.56
N LYS A 54 -9.67 10.70 -9.35
CA LYS A 54 -9.73 9.33 -8.85
C LYS A 54 -8.49 9.02 -8.01
N THR A 55 -8.68 8.38 -6.86
CA THR A 55 -7.62 8.20 -5.87
C THR A 55 -7.56 6.76 -5.37
N VAL A 56 -6.34 6.25 -5.19
CA VAL A 56 -6.07 4.93 -4.62
C VAL A 56 -5.10 5.09 -3.45
N ILE A 57 -5.40 4.47 -2.31
CA ILE A 57 -4.42 4.26 -1.24
C ILE A 57 -3.84 2.86 -1.42
N THR A 58 -2.51 2.77 -1.46
CA THR A 58 -1.80 1.50 -1.55
C THR A 58 -0.89 1.29 -0.35
N GLY A 59 -0.62 0.04 -0.06
CA GLY A 59 0.54 -0.36 0.73
C GLY A 59 1.71 -0.68 -0.19
N ASP A 60 2.89 -0.19 0.13
CA ASP A 60 4.08 -0.42 -0.68
C ASP A 60 4.83 -1.69 -0.25
N GLU A 61 5.03 -2.61 -1.19
CA GLU A 61 5.89 -3.78 -1.01
C GLU A 61 7.35 -3.48 -1.37
N GLY A 62 7.59 -2.46 -2.20
CA GLY A 62 8.87 -2.04 -2.76
C GLY A 62 9.07 -2.55 -4.18
N ASN A 63 10.10 -2.04 -4.87
CA ASN A 63 10.56 -2.51 -6.19
C ASN A 63 9.52 -2.44 -7.31
N GLY A 64 8.65 -1.42 -7.33
CA GLY A 64 7.62 -1.26 -8.36
C GLY A 64 6.34 -2.06 -8.13
N TRP A 65 6.17 -2.63 -6.92
CA TRP A 65 4.98 -3.38 -6.53
C TRP A 65 4.24 -2.73 -5.38
N CYS A 66 2.92 -2.72 -5.47
CA CYS A 66 2.06 -2.19 -4.44
C CYS A 66 0.83 -3.09 -4.23
N ILE A 67 0.14 -2.88 -3.11
CA ILE A 67 -1.15 -3.52 -2.83
C ILE A 67 -2.21 -2.42 -2.81
N PRO A 68 -3.21 -2.44 -3.71
CA PRO A 68 -4.35 -1.53 -3.64
C PRO A 68 -5.22 -1.86 -2.44
N LEU A 69 -5.42 -0.88 -1.54
CA LEU A 69 -6.15 -1.07 -0.29
C LEU A 69 -7.51 -0.34 -0.32
N ILE A 70 -7.51 0.89 -0.82
CA ILE A 70 -8.71 1.73 -0.91
C ILE A 70 -8.76 2.35 -2.29
N VAL A 71 -9.87 2.17 -2.99
CA VAL A 71 -10.17 2.82 -4.27
C VAL A 71 -11.33 3.79 -4.06
N ALA A 72 -11.22 4.99 -4.60
CA ALA A 72 -12.20 6.05 -4.45
C ALA A 72 -12.24 6.96 -5.69
N ASP A 73 -13.35 7.64 -5.88
CA ASP A 73 -13.53 8.57 -7.00
C ASP A 73 -12.97 9.96 -6.69
N SER A 74 -12.62 10.24 -5.42
CA SER A 74 -11.91 11.45 -5.01
C SER A 74 -10.93 11.23 -3.86
N ARG A 75 -10.00 12.18 -3.68
CA ARG A 75 -9.08 12.21 -2.54
C ARG A 75 -9.81 12.23 -1.19
N GLU A 76 -10.84 13.06 -1.06
CA GLU A 76 -11.63 13.19 0.17
C GLU A 76 -12.35 11.88 0.51
N GLU A 77 -12.87 11.19 -0.51
CA GLU A 77 -13.50 9.90 -0.31
C GLU A 77 -12.48 8.83 0.12
N ALA A 78 -11.29 8.79 -0.47
CA ALA A 78 -10.22 7.90 -0.06
C ALA A 78 -9.84 8.12 1.41
N ILE A 79 -9.65 9.38 1.82
CA ILE A 79 -9.31 9.75 3.20
C ILE A 79 -10.44 9.37 4.16
N ARG A 80 -11.71 9.62 3.80
CA ARG A 80 -12.86 9.21 4.63
C ARG A 80 -12.91 7.69 4.82
N LYS A 81 -12.66 6.91 3.76
CA LYS A 81 -12.61 5.45 3.83
C LYS A 81 -11.46 4.98 4.74
N TYR A 82 -10.29 5.60 4.62
CA TYR A 82 -9.14 5.33 5.47
C TYR A 82 -9.44 5.62 6.95
N ILE A 83 -9.96 6.80 7.28
CA ILE A 83 -10.31 7.15 8.68
C ILE A 83 -11.33 6.17 9.26
N LYS A 84 -12.31 5.73 8.45
CA LYS A 84 -13.36 4.81 8.89
C LYS A 84 -12.82 3.40 9.16
N ASN A 85 -11.87 2.92 8.35
CA ASN A 85 -11.30 1.58 8.48
C ASN A 85 -9.85 1.57 7.93
N PRO A 86 -8.87 2.02 8.74
CA PRO A 86 -7.50 2.13 8.26
C PRO A 86 -6.92 0.74 8.01
N PRO A 87 -6.37 0.47 6.81
CA PRO A 87 -5.63 -0.76 6.55
C PRO A 87 -4.44 -0.81 7.49
N LYS A 88 -4.16 -1.97 8.08
CA LYS A 88 -3.00 -2.15 8.96
C LYS A 88 -1.99 -3.07 8.31
N ALA A 89 -0.75 -2.62 8.23
CA ALA A 89 0.37 -3.48 7.87
C ALA A 89 0.52 -4.59 8.93
N ARG A 90 0.88 -5.78 8.47
CA ARG A 90 1.21 -6.94 9.31
C ARG A 90 2.71 -7.18 9.23
N TYR A 91 3.28 -7.68 10.32
CA TYR A 91 4.65 -8.17 10.30
C TYR A 91 4.64 -9.62 9.83
N HIS A 92 5.41 -9.92 8.79
CA HIS A 92 5.57 -11.30 8.30
C HIS A 92 6.12 -12.20 9.41
N ASP A 93 7.11 -11.67 10.15
CA ASP A 93 7.92 -12.46 11.08
C ASP A 93 7.59 -12.19 12.56
N LEU A 94 6.58 -11.40 12.94
CA LEU A 94 6.41 -11.13 14.38
C LEU A 94 6.00 -12.42 15.12
N PHE A 95 5.08 -13.21 14.56
CA PHE A 95 4.72 -14.49 15.14
C PHE A 95 5.87 -15.49 15.09
N GLU A 96 6.57 -15.59 13.95
CA GLU A 96 7.71 -16.50 13.79
C GLU A 96 8.89 -16.11 14.68
N ALA A 97 9.21 -14.82 14.78
CA ALA A 97 10.24 -14.30 15.69
C ALA A 97 9.84 -14.43 17.17
N LEU A 98 8.56 -14.22 17.53
CA LEU A 98 8.07 -14.48 18.87
C LEU A 98 8.07 -15.99 19.20
N GLU A 99 7.77 -16.86 18.24
CA GLU A 99 7.85 -18.32 18.39
C GLU A 99 9.31 -18.79 18.56
N HIS A 100 10.25 -18.26 17.77
CA HIS A 100 11.68 -18.53 17.94
C HIS A 100 12.19 -18.06 19.31
N LEU A 101 11.75 -16.88 19.79
CA LEU A 101 12.08 -16.38 21.13
C LEU A 101 11.45 -17.24 22.24
N ALA A 102 10.20 -17.70 22.06
CA ALA A 102 9.53 -18.57 23.01
C ALA A 102 10.14 -19.99 23.07
N MET A 103 10.63 -20.51 21.94
CA MET A 103 11.30 -21.82 21.87
C MET A 103 12.76 -21.79 22.35
N GLY A 104 13.43 -20.63 22.32
CA GLY A 104 14.79 -20.43 22.83
C GLY A 104 14.94 -20.57 24.35
N VAL A 105 13.85 -20.64 25.11
CA VAL A 105 13.87 -20.80 26.59
C VAL A 105 14.03 -22.28 27.02
N LYS A 106 13.93 -23.26 26.10
CA LYS A 106 13.98 -24.69 26.45
C LYS A 106 15.37 -25.35 26.42
N ASN A 107 16.41 -24.68 25.93
CA ASN A 107 17.75 -25.28 25.84
C ASN A 107 18.79 -24.53 26.69
N SER A 108 18.54 -24.49 27.99
CA SER A 108 19.55 -24.20 29.01
C SER A 108 19.51 -25.31 30.06
N GLY A 109 19.92 -26.50 29.63
CA GLY A 109 20.15 -27.68 30.49
C GLY A 109 21.56 -28.19 30.27
#